data_AF-A0A226D794-F1
#
_entry.id   AF-A0A226D794-F1
#
_cell.length_a   1.000
_cell.length_b   1.000
_cell.length_c   1.000
_cell.angle_alpha   90.00
_cell.angle_beta   90.00
_cell.angle_gamma   90.00
#
_symmetry.space_group_name_H-M   'P 1'
#
loop_
_entity.id
_entity.type
_entity.pdbx_description
1 polymer ?
#
loop_
_entity_poly.entity_id
_entity_poly.type
_entity_poly.pdbx_seq_one_letter_code
_entity_poly.pdbx_strand_id
1 'polypeptide(L)'
;MVFDAGNCIEIFVAQAQHNIKGGAVRDLCPSSGAKCRILLRIFDVWTFFILTLFGSCFTVIIFMNRDFVFTTMMWTISMFLQQGICIIIKLSEANKVIRLRVFITYVVILIWLFNAFFVGSMFGGEFYSLFTSNRVPTNLPSNMQELVKAKEIPIYSFLTTHIVVDENRKVSSLKELAIPSMLNAKGYSPEFRRMLNDLKARIEWSMGNKFEHALRLSLDKVIGKPRHSIFAIIDPSDILEQMEDFLGLFRQYCIISSSEGRLGSLMLPWVTPRNPFGVIFEEYLGYLTEAGISDMWEKNYQKFMTVNGVLRYHRNRTRSPRKELYKLFPKSCFWKERK
;
A
#
# COMPACT_ATOMS: atom_id res chain seq x y z
N MET A 1 26.67 -29.28 24.98
CA MET A 1 25.30 -28.82 24.65
C MET A 1 25.22 -28.70 23.14
N VAL A 2 24.52 -29.63 22.49
CA VAL A 2 24.22 -29.55 21.06
C VAL A 2 22.85 -28.88 20.96
N PHE A 3 22.82 -27.65 20.43
CA PHE A 3 21.58 -26.98 20.07
C PHE A 3 21.30 -27.29 18.61
N ASP A 4 20.25 -28.06 18.35
CA ASP A 4 19.76 -28.36 17.01
C ASP A 4 18.77 -27.26 16.59
N ALA A 5 19.22 -26.38 15.68
CA ALA A 5 18.45 -25.24 15.17
C ALA A 5 17.79 -25.54 13.80
N GLY A 6 17.83 -26.80 13.32
CA GLY A 6 17.41 -27.17 11.96
C GLY A 6 15.92 -27.00 11.66
N ASN A 7 15.04 -26.99 12.66
CA ASN A 7 13.59 -27.02 12.44
C ASN A 7 12.87 -25.66 12.38
N CYS A 8 13.54 -24.53 12.67
CA CYS A 8 12.87 -23.22 12.68
C CYS A 8 12.87 -22.50 11.32
N ILE A 9 13.74 -22.90 10.37
CA ILE A 9 13.91 -22.17 9.10
C ILE A 9 12.88 -22.60 8.03
N GLU A 10 12.36 -23.83 8.07
CA GLU A 10 11.41 -24.32 7.05
C GLU A 10 10.03 -23.66 7.11
N ILE A 11 9.59 -23.19 8.29
CA ILE A 11 8.26 -22.60 8.48
C ILE A 11 8.15 -21.21 7.81
N PHE A 12 9.24 -20.45 7.72
CA PHE A 12 9.23 -19.10 7.13
C PHE A 12 9.21 -19.10 5.59
N VAL A 13 9.78 -20.12 4.94
CA VAL A 13 9.86 -20.21 3.48
C VAL A 13 8.49 -20.54 2.86
N ALA A 14 7.68 -21.38 3.52
CA ALA A 14 6.36 -21.78 3.04
C ALA A 14 5.34 -20.62 3.02
N GLN A 15 5.39 -19.72 4.01
CA GLN A 15 4.48 -18.58 4.12
C GLN A 15 4.72 -17.53 3.02
N ALA A 16 5.99 -17.29 2.66
CA ALA A 16 6.36 -16.36 1.59
C ALA A 16 5.95 -16.87 0.20
N GLN A 17 6.10 -18.18 -0.05
CA GLN A 17 5.70 -18.79 -1.32
C GLN A 17 4.18 -18.75 -1.57
N HIS A 18 3.36 -18.77 -0.52
CA HIS A 18 1.91 -18.64 -0.64
C HIS A 18 1.49 -17.22 -1.08
N ASN A 19 2.16 -16.18 -0.59
CA ASN A 19 1.89 -14.79 -1.00
C ASN A 19 2.41 -14.47 -2.42
N ILE A 20 3.48 -15.13 -2.88
CA ILE A 20 4.03 -14.94 -4.23
C ILE A 20 3.12 -15.53 -5.33
N LYS A 21 2.29 -16.54 -5.01
CA LYS A 21 1.35 -17.14 -5.98
C LYS A 21 0.13 -16.26 -6.29
N GLY A 22 -0.11 -15.20 -5.51
CA GLY A 22 -1.20 -14.24 -5.71
C GLY A 22 -0.85 -13.09 -6.66
N GLY A 23 -0.46 -13.38 -7.91
CA GLY A 23 -0.58 -12.51 -9.10
C GLY A 23 0.13 -11.14 -9.17
N ALA A 24 0.33 -10.42 -8.07
CA ALA A 24 0.68 -8.99 -8.07
C ALA A 24 2.19 -8.68 -8.18
N VAL A 25 3.06 -9.70 -8.14
CA VAL A 25 4.53 -9.50 -8.10
C VAL A 25 5.19 -9.56 -9.48
N ARG A 26 4.46 -9.92 -10.56
CA ARG A 26 5.11 -10.20 -11.85
C ARG A 26 5.49 -8.98 -12.68
N ASP A 27 4.80 -7.84 -12.54
CA ASP A 27 4.97 -6.72 -13.47
C ASP A 27 5.72 -5.50 -12.90
N LEU A 28 6.20 -5.59 -11.65
CA LEU A 28 7.07 -4.57 -11.04
C LEU A 28 8.56 -4.90 -11.20
N CYS A 29 8.97 -5.45 -12.35
CA CYS A 29 10.37 -5.73 -12.65
C CYS A 29 10.99 -4.65 -13.54
N PRO A 30 11.53 -3.55 -12.98
CA PRO A 30 12.45 -2.70 -13.73
C PRO A 30 13.70 -3.51 -14.11
N SER A 31 14.41 -3.07 -15.14
CA SER A 31 15.61 -3.72 -15.71
C SER A 31 16.56 -4.23 -14.61
N SER A 32 17.19 -5.39 -14.83
CA SER A 32 17.90 -6.17 -13.79
C SER A 32 18.93 -5.36 -12.98
N GLY A 33 19.50 -4.29 -13.54
CA GLY A 33 20.44 -3.39 -12.86
C GLY A 33 19.84 -2.51 -11.75
N ALA A 34 18.53 -2.21 -11.79
CA ALA A 34 17.87 -1.45 -10.73
C ALA A 34 17.60 -2.30 -9.48
N LYS A 35 17.42 -3.61 -9.65
CA LYS A 35 17.07 -4.55 -8.57
C LYS A 35 18.20 -4.77 -7.56
N CYS A 36 19.45 -4.92 -8.03
CA CYS A 36 20.59 -5.07 -7.12
C CYS A 36 20.80 -3.85 -6.22
N ARG A 37 20.57 -2.63 -6.73
CA ARG A 37 20.73 -1.41 -5.92
C ARG A 37 19.69 -1.29 -4.81
N ILE A 38 18.49 -1.84 -5.00
CA ILE A 38 17.45 -1.81 -3.97
C ILE A 38 17.79 -2.75 -2.81
N LEU A 39 18.31 -3.95 -3.10
CA LEU A 39 18.78 -4.89 -2.08
C LEU A 39 19.99 -4.33 -1.31
N LEU A 40 20.91 -3.68 -2.01
CA LEU A 40 22.06 -3.02 -1.38
C LEU A 40 21.67 -1.77 -0.60
N ARG A 41 20.54 -1.11 -0.89
CA ARG A 41 20.04 0.03 -0.10
C ARG A 41 19.54 -0.36 1.29
N ILE A 42 19.23 -1.63 1.52
CA ILE A 42 18.83 -2.16 2.83
C ILE A 42 20.03 -2.16 3.77
N PHE A 43 21.21 -2.45 3.21
CA PHE A 43 22.46 -2.29 3.92
C PHE A 43 22.90 -0.84 3.79
N ASP A 44 22.83 -0.09 4.90
CA ASP A 44 23.65 1.12 4.97
C ASP A 44 25.10 0.69 4.72
N VAL A 45 25.77 1.41 3.81
CA VAL A 45 27.18 1.17 3.47
C VAL A 45 28.03 1.19 4.74
N TRP A 46 27.64 2.01 5.72
CA TRP A 46 28.25 2.05 7.04
C TRP A 46 28.07 0.77 7.83
N THR A 47 26.86 0.21 7.88
CA THR A 47 26.61 -1.06 8.58
C THR A 47 27.43 -2.19 7.96
N PHE A 48 27.48 -2.27 6.63
CA PHE A 48 28.31 -3.27 5.95
C PHE A 48 29.80 -3.09 6.24
N PHE A 49 30.29 -1.84 6.20
CA PHE A 49 31.68 -1.50 6.51
C PHE A 49 32.05 -1.87 7.95
N ILE A 50 31.22 -1.49 8.92
CA ILE A 50 31.40 -1.79 10.35
C ILE A 50 31.43 -3.31 10.58
N LEU A 51 30.50 -4.04 9.96
CA LEU A 51 30.39 -5.49 10.13
C LEU A 51 31.60 -6.23 9.52
N THR A 52 32.08 -5.76 8.36
CA THR A 52 33.30 -6.27 7.72
C THR A 52 34.53 -5.95 8.57
N LEU A 53 34.64 -4.73 9.10
CA LEU A 53 35.73 -4.30 9.97
C LEU A 53 35.78 -5.15 11.24
N PHE A 54 34.66 -5.26 11.97
CA PHE A 54 34.60 -6.09 13.18
C PHE A 54 34.85 -7.56 12.87
N GLY A 55 34.25 -8.11 11.82
CA GLY A 55 34.50 -9.49 11.38
C GLY A 55 35.98 -9.74 11.08
N SER A 56 36.65 -8.79 10.43
CA SER A 56 38.09 -8.88 10.15
C SER A 56 38.94 -8.79 11.43
N CYS A 57 38.64 -7.86 12.34
CA CYS A 57 39.33 -7.72 13.63
C CYS A 57 39.18 -9.00 14.48
N PHE A 58 37.98 -9.57 14.57
CA PHE A 58 37.75 -10.81 15.31
C PHE A 58 38.47 -12.00 14.65
N THR A 59 38.52 -12.04 13.32
CA THR A 59 39.29 -13.06 12.59
C THR A 59 40.77 -12.97 12.92
N VAL A 60 41.35 -11.76 12.99
CA VAL A 60 42.76 -11.55 13.38
C VAL A 60 43.01 -11.95 14.84
N ILE A 61 42.12 -11.59 15.78
CA ILE A 61 42.25 -11.97 17.20
C ILE A 61 42.21 -13.49 17.37
N ILE A 62 41.32 -14.17 16.66
CA ILE A 62 41.24 -15.65 16.69
C ILE A 62 42.45 -16.27 15.98
N PHE A 63 42.94 -15.67 14.90
CA PHE A 63 44.13 -16.11 14.19
C PHE A 63 45.39 -16.06 15.07
N MET A 64 45.57 -15.03 15.89
CA MET A 64 46.69 -14.99 16.86
C MET A 64 46.67 -16.13 17.88
N ASN A 65 45.59 -16.92 17.94
CA ASN A 65 45.44 -18.07 18.81
C ASN A 65 45.52 -19.44 18.09
N ARG A 66 45.61 -19.51 16.74
CA ARG A 66 45.70 -20.78 16.00
C ARG A 66 46.41 -20.68 14.64
N ASP A 67 47.05 -21.77 14.23
CA ASP A 67 47.78 -21.90 12.95
C ASP A 67 46.90 -21.98 11.68
N PHE A 68 45.57 -22.02 11.80
CA PHE A 68 44.65 -22.21 10.66
C PHE A 68 43.85 -20.95 10.34
N VAL A 69 44.30 -20.16 9.35
CA VAL A 69 43.67 -18.91 8.88
C VAL A 69 42.26 -19.15 8.30
N PHE A 70 42.10 -20.21 7.50
CA PHE A 70 40.92 -20.40 6.66
C PHE A 70 39.66 -20.78 7.45
N THR A 71 39.82 -21.55 8.52
CA THR A 71 38.70 -22.06 9.33
C THR A 71 37.96 -20.93 10.04
N THR A 72 38.67 -19.90 10.48
CA THR A 72 38.08 -18.77 11.21
C THR A 72 37.24 -17.87 10.29
N MET A 73 37.74 -17.58 9.09
CA MET A 73 37.00 -16.75 8.13
C MET A 73 35.70 -17.46 7.69
N MET A 74 35.78 -18.75 7.37
CA MET A 74 34.61 -19.56 7.03
C MET A 74 33.61 -19.64 8.19
N TRP A 75 34.11 -19.73 9.43
CA TRP A 75 33.26 -19.73 10.61
C TRP A 75 32.52 -18.41 10.81
N THR A 76 33.19 -17.27 10.64
CA THR A 76 32.57 -15.94 10.75
C THR A 76 31.46 -15.77 9.70
N ILE A 77 31.68 -16.24 8.47
CA ILE A 77 30.69 -16.22 7.38
C ILE A 77 29.49 -17.14 7.71
N SER A 78 29.74 -18.38 8.15
CA SER A 78 28.66 -19.31 8.44
C SER A 78 27.82 -18.88 9.64
N MET A 79 28.43 -18.30 10.68
CA MET A 79 27.67 -17.70 11.79
C MET A 79 26.79 -16.54 11.34
N PHE A 80 27.28 -15.70 10.42
CA PHE A 80 26.48 -14.63 9.84
C PHE A 80 25.31 -15.16 9.01
N LEU A 81 25.52 -16.27 8.28
CA LEU A 81 24.48 -17.00 7.57
C LEU A 81 23.57 -17.85 8.48
N GLN A 82 23.76 -17.78 9.81
CA GLN A 82 23.08 -18.60 10.81
C GLN A 82 23.22 -20.12 10.56
N GLN A 83 24.30 -20.52 9.90
CA GLN A 83 24.67 -21.91 9.67
C GLN A 83 25.54 -22.40 10.84
N GLY A 84 25.00 -23.34 11.62
CA GLY A 84 25.75 -23.93 12.73
C GLY A 84 26.96 -24.73 12.22
N ILE A 85 28.16 -24.30 12.58
CA ILE A 85 29.38 -25.11 12.39
C ILE A 85 29.81 -25.66 13.75
N CYS A 86 30.01 -26.98 13.83
CA CYS A 86 30.60 -27.62 14.99
C CYS A 86 32.11 -27.35 15.02
N ILE A 87 32.57 -26.42 15.85
CA ILE A 87 33.99 -26.23 16.14
C ILE A 87 34.37 -27.05 17.36
N ILE A 88 35.22 -28.06 17.15
CA ILE A 88 35.83 -28.81 18.24
C ILE A 88 37.12 -28.08 18.67
N ILE A 89 37.08 -27.43 19.82
CA ILE A 89 38.26 -26.82 20.44
C ILE A 89 38.97 -27.90 21.26
N LYS A 90 40.01 -28.52 20.70
CA LYS A 90 40.90 -29.41 21.47
C LYS A 90 41.65 -28.58 22.51
N LEU A 91 41.46 -28.89 23.80
CA LEU A 91 42.17 -28.25 24.90
C LEU A 91 43.56 -28.91 25.01
N SER A 92 44.62 -28.21 24.64
CA SER A 92 45.98 -28.68 24.90
C SER A 92 46.28 -28.52 26.38
N GLU A 93 46.68 -29.62 27.04
CA GLU A 93 47.00 -29.63 28.46
C GLU A 93 48.27 -28.81 28.76
N ALA A 94 48.25 -28.11 29.91
CA ALA A 94 49.40 -27.63 30.71
C ALA A 94 49.72 -26.12 30.85
N ASN A 95 49.24 -25.17 30.03
CA ASN A 95 49.66 -23.75 30.19
C ASN A 95 48.53 -22.79 30.65
N LYS A 96 48.72 -22.10 31.79
CA LYS A 96 47.80 -21.07 32.32
C LYS A 96 47.49 -19.95 31.31
N VAL A 97 48.47 -19.59 30.46
CA VAL A 97 48.30 -18.59 29.39
C VAL A 97 47.28 -19.03 28.33
N ILE A 98 47.17 -20.34 28.08
CA ILE A 98 46.20 -20.90 27.14
C ILE A 98 44.77 -20.72 27.68
N ARG A 99 44.57 -20.84 29.00
CA ARG A 99 43.23 -20.70 29.62
C ARG A 99 42.65 -19.29 29.45
N LEU A 100 43.47 -18.25 29.63
CA LEU A 100 43.03 -16.86 29.42
C LEU A 100 42.70 -16.59 27.94
N ARG A 101 43.52 -17.09 27.01
CA ARG A 101 43.28 -16.97 25.56
C ARG A 101 41.98 -17.66 25.12
N VAL A 102 41.74 -18.86 25.62
CA VAL A 102 40.50 -19.61 25.37
C VAL A 102 39.30 -18.84 25.91
N PHE A 103 39.40 -18.28 27.13
CA PHE A 103 38.35 -17.44 27.70
C PHE A 103 38.06 -16.19 26.85
N ILE A 104 39.08 -15.43 26.45
CA ILE A 104 38.93 -14.26 25.57
C ILE A 104 38.27 -14.66 24.24
N THR A 105 38.67 -15.80 23.67
CA THR A 105 38.07 -16.32 22.43
C THR A 105 36.58 -16.62 22.62
N TYR A 106 36.17 -17.24 23.73
CA TYR A 106 34.76 -17.47 24.02
C TYR A 106 33.97 -16.16 24.18
N VAL A 107 34.53 -15.16 24.85
CA VAL A 107 33.89 -13.83 25.00
C VAL A 107 33.71 -13.17 23.63
N VAL A 108 34.73 -13.20 22.79
CA VAL A 108 34.68 -12.70 21.41
C VAL A 108 33.59 -13.41 20.60
N ILE A 109 33.55 -14.74 20.65
CA ILE A 109 32.53 -15.54 19.97
C ILE A 109 31.12 -15.16 20.45
N LEU A 110 30.94 -14.99 21.75
CA LEU A 110 29.64 -14.64 22.34
C LEU A 110 29.18 -13.23 21.94
N ILE A 111 30.09 -12.25 21.94
CA ILE A 111 29.81 -10.88 21.43
C ILE A 111 29.47 -10.93 19.94
N TRP A 112 30.20 -11.71 19.15
CA TRP A 112 29.93 -11.86 17.72
C TRP A 112 28.57 -12.50 17.44
N LEU A 113 28.23 -13.56 18.17
CA LEU A 113 26.92 -14.21 18.09
C LEU A 113 25.78 -13.26 18.43
N PHE A 114 25.90 -12.48 19.51
CA PHE A 114 24.90 -11.51 19.89
C PHE A 114 24.72 -10.43 18.81
N ASN A 115 25.83 -9.91 18.27
CA ASN A 115 25.78 -8.95 17.16
C ASN A 115 25.13 -9.56 15.92
N ALA A 116 25.55 -10.75 15.48
CA ALA A 116 25.00 -11.43 14.31
C ALA A 116 23.49 -11.71 14.46
N PHE A 117 23.06 -12.10 15.66
CA PHE A 117 21.64 -12.31 15.96
C PHE A 117 20.83 -11.00 15.90
N PHE A 118 21.36 -9.92 16.48
CA PHE A 118 20.69 -8.62 16.49
C PHE A 118 20.59 -8.03 15.08
N VAL A 119 21.70 -8.04 14.35
CA VAL A 119 21.81 -7.68 12.94
C VAL A 119 20.82 -8.51 12.12
N GLY A 120 20.86 -9.85 12.21
CA GLY A 120 19.97 -10.73 11.47
C GLY A 120 18.48 -10.50 11.77
N SER A 121 18.11 -10.22 13.02
CA SER A 121 16.72 -9.96 13.39
C SER A 121 16.22 -8.59 12.89
N MET A 122 17.05 -7.54 12.96
CA MET A 122 16.73 -6.24 12.36
C MET A 122 16.56 -6.34 10.84
N PHE A 123 17.47 -7.05 10.16
CA PHE A 123 17.37 -7.25 8.72
C PHE A 123 16.13 -8.05 8.32
N GLY A 124 15.82 -9.12 9.04
CA GLY A 124 14.61 -9.90 8.77
C GLY A 124 13.34 -9.04 8.78
N GLY A 125 13.23 -8.11 9.73
CA GLY A 125 12.13 -7.16 9.83
C GLY A 125 12.06 -6.18 8.65
N GLU A 126 13.18 -5.57 8.27
CA GLU A 126 13.21 -4.66 7.13
C GLU A 126 12.97 -5.37 5.79
N PHE A 127 13.55 -6.55 5.59
CA PHE A 127 13.30 -7.37 4.40
C PHE A 127 11.82 -7.72 4.30
N TYR A 128 11.21 -8.17 5.40
CA TYR A 128 9.79 -8.45 5.42
C TYR A 128 8.97 -7.19 5.10
N SER A 129 9.29 -6.05 5.71
CA SER A 129 8.66 -4.77 5.42
C SER A 129 8.81 -4.38 3.95
N LEU A 130 9.96 -4.59 3.32
CA LEU A 130 10.19 -4.26 1.91
C LEU A 130 9.43 -5.14 0.94
N PHE A 131 9.22 -6.41 1.27
CA PHE A 131 8.44 -7.33 0.44
C PHE A 131 6.94 -7.25 0.70
N THR A 132 6.53 -6.73 1.86
CA THR A 132 5.10 -6.60 2.23
C THR A 132 4.57 -5.18 2.10
N SER A 133 5.42 -4.16 2.16
CA SER A 133 5.02 -2.78 1.93
C SER A 133 4.83 -2.54 0.43
N ASN A 134 3.63 -2.11 0.07
CA ASN A 134 3.39 -1.55 -1.24
C ASN A 134 4.14 -0.22 -1.29
N ARG A 135 5.32 -0.21 -1.93
CA ARG A 135 6.08 1.02 -2.08
C ARG A 135 5.26 2.03 -2.89
N VAL A 136 4.96 3.13 -2.22
CA VAL A 136 4.39 4.32 -2.82
C VAL A 136 5.37 4.85 -3.87
N PRO A 137 4.94 5.09 -5.12
CA PRO A 137 5.81 5.69 -6.13
C PRO A 137 6.36 7.04 -5.65
N THR A 138 7.66 7.28 -5.83
CA THR A 138 8.31 8.52 -5.37
C THR A 138 7.84 9.77 -6.13
N ASN A 139 7.19 9.59 -7.28
CA ASN A 139 6.81 10.67 -8.20
C ASN A 139 5.31 10.98 -8.10
N LEU A 140 4.73 10.88 -6.91
CA LEU A 140 3.33 11.27 -6.71
C LEU A 140 3.23 12.77 -6.49
N PRO A 141 2.30 13.45 -7.18
CA PRO A 141 2.05 14.87 -6.95
C PRO A 141 1.52 15.06 -5.53
N SER A 142 2.16 15.95 -4.78
CA SER A 142 1.81 16.26 -3.40
C SER A 142 0.64 17.23 -3.30
N ASN A 143 0.41 18.01 -4.35
CA ASN A 143 -0.59 19.07 -4.42
C ASN A 143 -1.32 19.12 -5.77
N MET A 144 -2.48 19.78 -5.81
CA MET A 144 -3.28 19.96 -7.02
C MET A 144 -2.48 20.62 -8.15
N GLN A 145 -1.58 21.55 -7.83
CA GLN A 145 -0.78 22.26 -8.83
C GLN A 145 0.22 21.30 -9.53
N GLU A 146 0.88 20.43 -8.78
CA GLU A 146 1.74 19.36 -9.29
C GLU A 146 0.92 18.33 -10.07
N LEU A 147 -0.25 17.96 -9.56
CA LEU A 147 -1.15 17.02 -10.25
C LEU A 147 -1.55 17.55 -11.62
N VAL A 148 -1.90 18.84 -11.73
CA VAL A 148 -2.26 19.52 -12.97
C VAL A 148 -1.07 19.71 -13.92
N LYS A 149 0.17 19.72 -13.41
CA LYS A 149 1.40 19.72 -14.24
C LYS A 149 1.79 18.33 -14.74
N ALA A 150 1.52 17.28 -13.97
CA ALA A 150 1.84 15.88 -14.28
C ALA A 150 0.88 15.30 -15.33
N LYS A 151 1.10 15.61 -16.62
CA LYS A 151 0.20 15.28 -17.74
C LYS A 151 -0.04 13.78 -17.95
N GLU A 152 0.88 12.94 -17.49
CA GLU A 152 0.85 11.49 -17.57
C GLU A 152 -0.14 10.83 -16.62
N ILE A 153 -0.56 11.54 -15.56
CA ILE A 153 -1.50 11.03 -14.56
C ILE A 153 -2.93 11.37 -15.00
N PRO A 154 -3.77 10.39 -15.40
CA PRO A 154 -5.16 10.69 -15.71
C PRO A 154 -5.92 11.10 -14.45
N ILE A 155 -6.87 12.03 -14.63
CA ILE A 155 -7.70 12.57 -13.55
C ILE A 155 -9.15 12.20 -13.85
N TYR A 156 -9.74 11.38 -12.99
CA TYR A 156 -11.12 10.93 -13.13
C TYR A 156 -12.07 11.72 -12.21
N SER A 157 -13.29 11.94 -12.69
CA SER A 157 -14.42 12.39 -11.88
C SER A 157 -15.68 11.59 -12.23
N PHE A 158 -16.45 11.24 -11.20
CA PHE A 158 -17.66 10.43 -11.28
C PHE A 158 -18.92 11.21 -10.88
N LEU A 159 -18.77 12.38 -10.25
CA LEU A 159 -19.89 13.21 -9.86
C LEU A 159 -20.70 13.69 -11.09
N THR A 160 -21.99 13.41 -11.06
CA THR A 160 -22.90 13.65 -12.18
C THR A 160 -24.07 14.52 -11.74
N THR A 161 -24.33 15.61 -12.47
CA THR A 161 -25.53 16.44 -12.31
C THR A 161 -26.45 16.26 -13.50
N HIS A 162 -27.74 16.20 -13.22
CA HIS A 162 -28.81 16.24 -14.21
C HIS A 162 -29.22 17.70 -14.46
N ILE A 163 -29.07 18.17 -15.70
CA ILE A 163 -29.56 19.49 -16.09
C ILE A 163 -30.98 19.31 -16.61
N VAL A 164 -31.97 19.73 -15.80
CA VAL A 164 -33.39 19.59 -16.13
C VAL A 164 -33.78 20.46 -17.34
N VAL A 165 -33.12 21.62 -17.49
CA VAL A 165 -33.42 22.60 -18.54
C VAL A 165 -32.98 22.13 -19.94
N ASP A 166 -32.00 21.23 -20.03
CA ASP A 166 -31.39 20.77 -21.29
C ASP A 166 -31.63 19.26 -21.46
N GLU A 167 -32.88 18.88 -21.73
CA GLU A 167 -33.30 17.51 -22.08
C GLU A 167 -32.88 16.41 -21.07
N ASN A 168 -32.76 16.76 -19.78
CA ASN A 168 -32.31 15.84 -18.74
C ASN A 168 -30.90 15.28 -19.02
N ARG A 169 -30.07 16.06 -19.71
CA ARG A 169 -28.68 15.75 -20.00
C ARG A 169 -27.90 15.58 -18.70
N LYS A 170 -27.11 14.51 -18.65
CA LYS A 170 -26.16 14.28 -17.56
C LYS A 170 -24.83 14.91 -17.92
N VAL A 171 -24.24 15.62 -16.96
CA VAL A 171 -22.94 16.27 -17.12
C VAL A 171 -22.08 16.02 -15.89
N SER A 172 -20.77 16.19 -16.03
CA SER A 172 -19.87 16.25 -14.87
C SER A 172 -20.15 17.50 -14.06
N SER A 173 -20.53 17.33 -12.81
CA SER A 173 -20.79 18.45 -11.91
C SER A 173 -19.54 19.27 -11.67
N LEU A 174 -18.38 18.62 -11.55
CA LEU A 174 -17.10 19.28 -11.35
C LEU A 174 -16.71 20.11 -12.58
N LYS A 175 -16.76 19.50 -13.77
CA LYS A 175 -16.29 20.10 -15.02
C LYS A 175 -17.22 21.19 -15.55
N GLU A 176 -18.54 20.99 -15.47
CA GLU A 176 -19.53 21.88 -16.10
C GLU A 176 -20.19 22.86 -15.12
N LEU A 177 -20.13 22.62 -13.80
CA LEU A 177 -20.77 23.52 -12.81
C LEU A 177 -19.76 24.13 -11.86
N ALA A 178 -19.03 23.31 -11.10
CA ALA A 178 -18.17 23.79 -10.02
C ALA A 178 -16.99 24.64 -10.54
N ILE A 179 -16.20 24.10 -11.48
CA ILE A 179 -15.05 24.84 -12.03
C ILE A 179 -15.50 26.13 -12.76
N PRO A 180 -16.51 26.10 -13.66
CA PRO A 180 -17.00 27.33 -14.29
C PRO A 180 -17.51 28.37 -13.29
N SER A 181 -18.21 27.95 -12.23
CA SER A 181 -18.65 28.86 -11.17
C SER A 181 -17.45 29.55 -10.48
N MET A 182 -16.40 28.79 -10.15
CA MET A 182 -15.18 29.35 -9.55
C MET A 182 -14.43 30.28 -10.51
N LEU A 183 -14.39 29.96 -11.80
CA LEU A 183 -13.76 30.83 -12.81
C LEU A 183 -14.50 32.17 -12.96
N ASN A 184 -15.82 32.16 -12.83
CA ASN A 184 -16.67 33.34 -12.92
C ASN A 184 -16.63 34.20 -11.64
N ALA A 185 -16.29 33.61 -10.49
CA ALA A 185 -16.16 34.32 -9.23
C ALA A 185 -14.99 35.32 -9.24
N LYS A 186 -15.21 36.51 -8.66
CA LYS A 186 -14.19 37.56 -8.51
C LYS A 186 -13.28 37.24 -7.31
N GLY A 187 -12.02 37.65 -7.38
CA GLY A 187 -11.07 37.57 -6.25
C GLY A 187 -10.03 36.44 -6.33
N TYR A 188 -10.17 35.49 -7.26
CA TYR A 188 -9.15 34.46 -7.47
C TYR A 188 -7.95 34.96 -8.28
N SER A 189 -6.75 34.49 -7.92
CA SER A 189 -5.52 34.84 -8.63
C SER A 189 -5.53 34.31 -10.08
N PRO A 190 -4.82 34.98 -11.02
CA PRO A 190 -4.70 34.51 -12.40
C PRO A 190 -4.10 33.10 -12.49
N GLU A 191 -3.17 32.76 -11.60
CA GLU A 191 -2.52 31.45 -11.51
C GLU A 191 -3.53 30.35 -11.14
N PHE A 192 -4.38 30.60 -10.13
CA PHE A 192 -5.43 29.67 -9.74
C PHE A 192 -6.44 29.44 -10.87
N ARG A 193 -6.80 30.50 -11.60
CA ARG A 193 -7.69 30.40 -12.76
C ARG A 193 -7.08 29.58 -13.91
N ARG A 194 -5.78 29.73 -14.17
CA ARG A 194 -5.05 28.90 -15.15
C ARG A 194 -5.07 27.44 -14.72
N MET A 195 -4.73 27.16 -13.46
CA MET A 195 -4.79 25.80 -12.90
C MET A 195 -6.19 25.19 -13.03
N LEU A 196 -7.26 25.94 -12.74
CA LEU A 196 -8.64 25.46 -12.90
C LEU A 196 -9.01 25.14 -14.35
N ASN A 197 -8.56 25.96 -15.31
CA ASN A 197 -8.76 25.69 -16.74
C ASN A 197 -8.00 24.44 -17.19
N ASP A 198 -6.75 24.30 -16.78
CA ASP A 198 -5.92 23.13 -17.06
C ASP A 198 -6.53 21.87 -16.43
N LEU A 199 -7.02 21.98 -15.19
CA LEU A 199 -7.75 20.91 -14.51
C LEU A 199 -9.02 20.53 -15.26
N LYS A 200 -9.84 21.51 -15.67
CA LYS A 200 -11.07 21.29 -16.45
C LYS A 200 -10.79 20.54 -17.75
N ALA A 201 -9.72 20.89 -18.45
CA ALA A 201 -9.32 20.25 -19.70
C ALA A 201 -8.90 18.78 -19.49
N ARG A 202 -8.28 18.47 -18.35
CA ARG A 202 -7.72 17.15 -18.04
C ARG A 202 -8.69 16.17 -17.39
N ILE A 203 -9.75 16.66 -16.74
CA ILE A 203 -10.73 15.78 -16.09
C ILE A 203 -11.45 14.92 -17.15
N GLU A 204 -11.29 13.61 -17.00
CA GLU A 204 -12.05 12.57 -17.67
C GLU A 204 -13.28 12.24 -16.81
N TRP A 205 -14.46 12.58 -17.34
CA TRP A 205 -15.72 12.26 -16.68
C TRP A 205 -16.18 10.86 -17.08
N SER A 206 -16.48 10.02 -16.09
CA SER A 206 -17.07 8.71 -16.30
C SER A 206 -18.47 8.63 -15.68
N MET A 207 -19.48 8.51 -16.55
CA MET A 207 -20.88 8.29 -16.19
C MET A 207 -21.20 6.83 -15.81
N GLY A 208 -20.21 5.93 -15.91
CA GLY A 208 -20.37 4.49 -15.70
C GLY A 208 -20.55 4.08 -14.24
N ASN A 209 -20.84 2.79 -14.02
CA ASN A 209 -20.86 2.22 -12.68
C ASN A 209 -19.45 2.30 -12.06
N LYS A 210 -19.31 2.97 -10.92
CA LYS A 210 -18.07 3.13 -10.16
C LYS A 210 -17.37 1.79 -9.89
N PHE A 211 -18.13 0.76 -9.51
CA PHE A 211 -17.60 -0.59 -9.29
C PHE A 211 -17.01 -1.18 -10.57
N GLU A 212 -17.68 -1.00 -11.71
CA GLU A 212 -17.16 -1.45 -12.99
C GLU A 212 -15.87 -0.70 -13.36
N HIS A 213 -15.80 0.60 -13.08
CA HIS A 213 -14.58 1.36 -13.31
C HIS A 213 -13.43 0.91 -12.41
N ALA A 214 -13.67 0.70 -11.12
CA ALA A 214 -12.69 0.16 -10.18
C ALA A 214 -12.20 -1.24 -10.62
N LEU A 215 -13.13 -2.08 -11.08
CA LEU A 215 -12.81 -3.39 -11.64
C LEU A 215 -11.94 -3.26 -12.90
N ARG A 216 -12.29 -2.38 -13.84
CA ARG A 216 -11.49 -2.16 -15.06
C ARG A 216 -10.09 -1.66 -14.74
N LEU A 217 -9.97 -0.71 -13.80
CA LEU A 217 -8.66 -0.24 -13.33
C LEU A 217 -7.85 -1.40 -12.71
N SER A 218 -8.51 -2.35 -12.06
CA SER A 218 -7.88 -3.49 -11.38
C SER A 218 -7.68 -4.72 -12.29
N LEU A 219 -7.91 -4.62 -13.60
CA LEU A 219 -7.66 -5.73 -14.52
C LEU A 219 -6.50 -5.34 -15.45
N ASP A 220 -5.45 -6.16 -15.50
CA ASP A 220 -4.30 -5.93 -16.40
C ASP A 220 -4.66 -5.96 -17.89
N LYS A 221 -5.80 -6.55 -18.23
CA LYS A 221 -6.31 -6.67 -19.59
C LYS A 221 -7.57 -5.84 -19.78
N VAL A 222 -7.43 -4.52 -19.79
CA VAL A 222 -8.48 -3.67 -20.37
C VAL A 222 -8.34 -3.74 -21.89
N ILE A 223 -9.45 -4.11 -22.55
CA ILE A 223 -9.56 -4.14 -24.01
C ILE A 223 -9.35 -2.72 -24.53
N GLY A 224 -8.17 -2.41 -25.08
CA GLY A 224 -7.91 -1.23 -25.89
C GLY A 224 -7.15 -0.06 -25.26
N LYS A 225 -6.85 -0.06 -23.95
CA LYS A 225 -5.97 0.94 -23.33
C LYS A 225 -5.03 0.30 -22.30
N PRO A 226 -3.76 0.72 -22.22
CA PRO A 226 -2.85 0.25 -21.19
C PRO A 226 -3.37 0.66 -19.81
N ARG A 227 -3.20 -0.23 -18.83
CA ARG A 227 -3.51 0.04 -17.43
C ARG A 227 -2.66 1.19 -16.93
N HIS A 228 -3.30 2.18 -16.30
CA HIS A 228 -2.59 3.26 -15.62
C HIS A 228 -2.08 2.77 -14.27
N SER A 229 -0.76 2.82 -14.06
CA SER A 229 -0.13 2.49 -12.78
C SER A 229 -0.43 3.54 -11.69
N ILE A 230 -0.64 4.79 -12.10
CA ILE A 230 -0.95 5.93 -11.25
C ILE A 230 -2.10 6.69 -11.90
N PHE A 231 -3.11 7.06 -11.11
CA PHE A 231 -4.21 7.91 -11.52
C PHE A 231 -4.71 8.72 -10.32
N ALA A 232 -5.45 9.79 -10.57
CA ALA A 232 -6.10 10.58 -9.55
C ALA A 232 -7.63 10.53 -9.72
N ILE A 233 -8.36 10.59 -8.61
CA ILE A 233 -9.81 10.77 -8.59
C ILE A 233 -10.09 12.07 -7.83
N ILE A 234 -10.90 12.95 -8.43
CA ILE A 234 -11.32 14.21 -7.80
C ILE A 234 -12.84 14.23 -7.79
N ASP A 235 -13.40 13.99 -6.60
CA ASP A 235 -14.83 13.99 -6.36
C ASP A 235 -15.10 14.31 -4.87
N PRO A 236 -16.37 14.51 -4.48
CA PRO A 236 -16.75 14.62 -3.06
C PRO A 236 -16.44 13.35 -2.25
N SER A 237 -16.37 13.50 -0.93
CA SER A 237 -15.90 12.45 -0.01
C SER A 237 -16.70 11.15 -0.09
N ASP A 238 -18.03 11.22 -0.23
CA ASP A 238 -18.89 10.04 -0.37
C ASP A 238 -18.55 9.22 -1.62
N ILE A 239 -18.19 9.88 -2.72
CA ILE A 239 -17.79 9.22 -3.95
C ILE A 239 -16.40 8.61 -3.82
N LEU A 240 -15.48 9.33 -3.18
CA LEU A 240 -14.11 8.86 -2.95
C LEU A 240 -14.10 7.63 -2.03
N GLU A 241 -14.86 7.64 -0.94
CA GLU A 241 -15.02 6.51 -0.03
C GLU A 241 -15.59 5.27 -0.76
N GLN A 242 -16.63 5.45 -1.58
CA GLN A 242 -17.15 4.35 -2.40
C GLN A 242 -16.11 3.79 -3.37
N MET A 243 -15.32 4.66 -4.02
CA MET A 243 -14.25 4.23 -4.92
C MET A 243 -13.13 3.51 -4.16
N GLU A 244 -12.80 3.97 -2.95
CA GLU A 244 -11.84 3.33 -2.06
C GLU A 244 -12.30 1.94 -1.65
N ASP A 245 -13.57 1.79 -1.24
CA ASP A 245 -14.18 0.49 -0.96
C ASP A 245 -14.04 -0.45 -2.17
N PHE A 246 -14.42 0.02 -3.37
CA PHE A 246 -14.37 -0.80 -4.58
C PHE A 246 -12.94 -1.18 -4.99
N LEU A 247 -11.98 -0.26 -4.91
CA LEU A 247 -10.57 -0.56 -5.20
C LEU A 247 -9.96 -1.48 -4.12
N GLY A 248 -10.37 -1.31 -2.87
CA GLY A 248 -9.99 -2.15 -1.73
C GLY A 248 -10.42 -3.61 -1.89
N LEU A 249 -11.56 -3.87 -2.56
CA LEU A 249 -12.00 -5.23 -2.90
C LEU A 249 -11.00 -5.96 -3.81
N PHE A 250 -10.29 -5.24 -4.68
CA PHE A 250 -9.33 -5.83 -5.61
C PHE A 250 -7.90 -5.87 -5.07
N ARG A 251 -7.58 -5.08 -4.04
CA ARG A 251 -6.27 -5.03 -3.34
C ARG A 251 -5.05 -4.79 -4.24
N GLN A 252 -5.23 -4.11 -5.37
CA GLN A 252 -4.14 -3.86 -6.32
C GLN A 252 -3.57 -2.45 -6.27
N TYR A 253 -4.28 -1.50 -5.68
CA TYR A 253 -3.86 -0.11 -5.60
C TYR A 253 -3.59 0.27 -4.15
N CYS A 254 -2.54 1.06 -3.95
CA CYS A 254 -2.33 1.82 -2.72
C CYS A 254 -3.06 3.15 -2.87
N ILE A 255 -4.02 3.41 -1.99
CA ILE A 255 -4.84 4.62 -2.03
C ILE A 255 -4.21 5.63 -1.11
N ILE A 256 -3.96 6.83 -1.63
CA ILE A 256 -3.38 7.94 -0.90
C ILE A 256 -4.38 9.08 -0.97
N SER A 257 -4.97 9.40 0.17
CA SER A 257 -5.86 10.55 0.32
C SER A 257 -5.02 11.83 0.44
N SER A 258 -5.41 12.86 -0.31
CA SER A 258 -4.83 14.19 -0.15
C SER A 258 -5.44 14.86 1.07
N SER A 259 -4.60 15.51 1.88
CA SER A 259 -5.03 16.38 2.98
C SER A 259 -5.31 17.82 2.54
N GLU A 260 -5.18 18.12 1.25
CA GLU A 260 -5.48 19.46 0.73
C GLU A 260 -6.94 19.84 0.90
N GLY A 261 -7.19 21.15 1.00
CA GLY A 261 -8.53 21.70 1.08
C GLY A 261 -9.41 21.25 -0.09
N ARG A 262 -10.69 20.94 0.22
CA ARG A 262 -11.67 20.54 -0.79
C ARG A 262 -11.86 21.68 -1.79
N LEU A 263 -11.77 21.38 -3.09
CA LEU A 263 -11.98 22.37 -4.17
C LEU A 263 -13.34 23.08 -4.05
N GLY A 264 -14.34 22.41 -3.49
CA GLY A 264 -15.56 23.05 -3.02
C GLY A 264 -16.22 22.22 -1.92
N SER A 265 -16.88 22.89 -1.00
CA SER A 265 -17.91 22.29 -0.16
C SER A 265 -19.26 22.57 -0.80
N LEU A 266 -19.98 21.52 -1.20
CA LEU A 266 -21.38 21.67 -1.54
C LEU A 266 -22.15 21.66 -0.21
N MET A 267 -22.52 22.83 0.30
CA MET A 267 -23.52 22.91 1.37
C MET A 267 -24.89 22.68 0.74
N LEU A 268 -25.35 21.44 0.80
CA LEU A 268 -26.76 21.14 0.57
C LEU A 268 -27.50 21.40 1.87
N PRO A 269 -28.49 22.30 1.89
CA PRO A 269 -29.37 22.37 3.05
C PRO A 269 -30.10 21.04 3.18
N TRP A 270 -30.38 20.62 4.42
CA TRP A 270 -31.29 19.51 4.66
C TRP A 270 -32.65 19.88 4.08
N VAL A 271 -33.09 19.13 3.06
CA VAL A 271 -34.40 19.32 2.47
C VAL A 271 -35.33 18.29 3.09
N THR A 272 -36.11 18.70 4.09
CA THR A 272 -37.21 17.89 4.59
C THR A 272 -38.48 18.20 3.79
N PRO A 273 -39.31 17.20 3.45
CA PRO A 273 -40.65 17.51 2.95
C PRO A 273 -41.42 18.29 4.02
N ARG A 274 -42.25 19.27 3.61
CA ARG A 274 -43.13 20.06 4.50
C ARG A 274 -44.28 19.23 5.07
N ASN A 275 -43.94 18.15 5.76
CA ASN A 275 -44.88 17.34 6.53
C ASN A 275 -44.55 17.53 8.04
N PRO A 276 -45.44 17.11 8.94
CA PRO A 276 -45.20 17.22 10.38
C PRO A 276 -43.90 16.53 10.84
N PHE A 277 -43.44 15.50 10.11
CA PHE A 277 -42.16 14.85 10.37
C PHE A 277 -40.96 15.76 10.08
N GLY A 278 -41.02 16.64 9.08
CA GLY A 278 -39.94 17.58 8.78
C GLY A 278 -39.68 18.56 9.93
N VAL A 279 -40.75 19.09 10.52
CA VAL A 279 -40.67 20.02 11.68
C VAL A 279 -40.06 19.33 12.90
N ILE A 280 -40.55 18.13 13.23
CA ILE A 280 -40.00 17.31 14.33
C ILE A 280 -38.54 16.97 14.02
N PHE A 281 -38.23 16.58 12.79
CA PHE A 281 -36.88 16.21 12.41
C PHE A 281 -35.90 17.39 12.54
N GLU A 282 -36.31 18.60 12.13
CA GLU A 282 -35.50 19.82 12.28
C GLU A 282 -35.25 20.16 13.76
N GLU A 283 -36.26 20.03 14.62
CA GLU A 283 -36.15 20.30 16.06
C GLU A 283 -35.22 19.30 16.76
N TYR A 284 -35.26 18.02 16.36
CA TYR A 284 -34.47 16.96 16.99
C TYR A 284 -33.17 16.60 16.26
N LEU A 285 -32.82 17.28 15.16
CA LEU A 285 -31.62 16.98 14.37
C LEU A 285 -30.32 17.13 15.19
N GLY A 286 -30.29 18.14 16.07
CA GLY A 286 -29.17 18.36 17.00
C GLY A 286 -28.96 17.14 17.90
N TYR A 287 -30.03 16.63 18.52
CA TYR A 287 -29.97 15.43 19.36
C TYR A 287 -29.54 14.17 18.59
N LEU A 288 -30.00 14.01 17.34
CA LEU A 288 -29.57 12.88 16.49
C LEU A 288 -28.09 12.95 16.15
N THR A 289 -27.57 14.16 15.97
CA THR A 289 -26.15 14.41 15.72
C THR A 289 -25.33 14.16 16.98
N GLU A 290 -25.74 14.71 18.12
CA GLU A 290 -25.08 14.50 19.43
C GLU A 290 -25.09 13.03 19.86
N ALA A 291 -26.17 12.31 19.58
CA ALA A 291 -26.27 10.86 19.83
C ALA A 291 -25.48 10.00 18.84
N GLY A 292 -24.84 10.60 17.82
CA GLY A 292 -24.08 9.90 16.78
C GLY A 292 -24.93 9.06 15.81
N ILE A 293 -26.26 9.25 15.82
CA ILE A 293 -27.20 8.51 14.95
C ILE A 293 -27.03 8.97 13.49
N SER A 294 -26.81 10.26 13.27
CA SER A 294 -26.55 10.82 11.92
C SER A 294 -25.35 10.13 11.26
N ASP A 295 -24.20 10.08 11.96
CA ASP A 295 -22.99 9.43 11.48
C ASP A 295 -23.19 7.93 11.23
N MET A 296 -23.95 7.26 12.10
CA MET A 296 -24.28 5.84 11.92
C MET A 296 -25.13 5.62 10.66
N TRP A 297 -26.14 6.45 10.43
CA TRP A 297 -26.97 6.38 9.22
C TRP A 297 -26.18 6.67 7.97
N GLU A 298 -25.31 7.67 7.97
CA GLU A 298 -24.42 7.96 6.85
C GLU A 298 -23.53 6.75 6.53
N LYS A 299 -22.86 6.18 7.53
CA LYS A 299 -22.04 4.96 7.36
C LYS A 299 -22.83 3.78 6.82
N ASN A 300 -24.05 3.55 7.34
CA ASN A 300 -24.91 2.47 6.87
C ASN A 300 -25.43 2.72 5.45
N TYR A 301 -25.74 3.96 5.11
CA TYR A 301 -26.13 4.36 3.77
C TYR A 301 -24.99 4.13 2.78
N GLN A 302 -23.75 4.50 3.13
CA GLN A 302 -22.59 4.21 2.27
C GLN A 302 -22.42 2.71 2.02
N LYS A 303 -22.48 1.88 3.07
CA LYS A 303 -22.44 0.41 2.92
C LYS A 303 -23.53 -0.12 2.00
N PHE A 304 -24.76 0.37 2.17
CA PHE A 304 -25.88 0.01 1.31
C PHE A 304 -25.62 0.40 -0.15
N MET A 305 -25.09 1.60 -0.39
CA MET A 305 -24.75 2.08 -1.73
C MET A 305 -23.66 1.25 -2.39
N THR A 306 -22.62 0.86 -1.65
CA THR A 306 -21.57 -0.06 -2.10
C THR A 306 -22.16 -1.40 -2.54
N VAL A 307 -22.99 -2.03 -1.69
CA VAL A 307 -23.65 -3.31 -2.01
C VAL A 307 -24.58 -3.19 -3.22
N ASN A 308 -25.39 -2.13 -3.28
CA ASN A 308 -26.30 -1.88 -4.40
C ASN A 308 -25.54 -1.65 -5.72
N GLY A 309 -24.38 -0.98 -5.67
CA GLY A 309 -23.50 -0.80 -6.82
C GLY A 309 -23.01 -2.12 -7.42
N VAL A 310 -22.57 -3.04 -6.55
CA VAL A 310 -22.17 -4.41 -6.92
C VAL A 310 -23.36 -5.20 -7.47
N LEU A 311 -24.52 -5.13 -6.82
CA LEU A 311 -25.74 -5.82 -7.26
C LEU A 311 -26.19 -5.35 -8.65
N ARG A 312 -26.23 -4.02 -8.89
CA ARG A 312 -26.57 -3.44 -10.20
C ARG A 312 -25.62 -3.92 -11.28
N TYR A 313 -24.32 -3.96 -11.00
CA TYR A 313 -23.33 -4.49 -11.94
C TYR A 313 -23.64 -5.95 -12.30
N HIS A 314 -23.86 -6.81 -11.30
CA HIS A 314 -24.19 -8.22 -11.56
C HIS A 314 -25.50 -8.41 -12.33
N ARG A 315 -26.55 -7.66 -11.99
CA ARG A 315 -27.85 -7.75 -12.68
C ARG A 315 -27.78 -7.32 -14.14
N ASN A 316 -26.97 -6.30 -14.44
CA ASN A 316 -26.76 -5.85 -15.82
C ASN A 316 -25.90 -6.87 -16.60
N ARG A 317 -24.98 -7.56 -15.93
CA ARG A 317 -24.05 -8.49 -16.57
C ARG A 317 -24.59 -9.90 -16.77
N THR A 318 -25.52 -10.37 -15.93
CA THR A 318 -26.21 -11.67 -16.15
C THR A 318 -27.03 -11.70 -17.43
N ARG A 319 -27.37 -10.53 -17.99
CA ARG A 319 -27.97 -10.38 -19.33
C ARG A 319 -26.96 -10.52 -20.47
N SER A 320 -25.66 -10.59 -20.18
CA SER A 320 -24.58 -10.75 -21.15
C SER A 320 -23.95 -12.15 -21.05
N PRO A 321 -23.72 -12.86 -22.17
CA PRO A 321 -23.27 -14.27 -22.16
C PRO A 321 -21.83 -14.52 -21.65
N ARG A 322 -21.07 -13.50 -21.22
CA ARG A 322 -19.70 -13.67 -20.71
C ARG A 322 -19.66 -14.02 -19.21
N LYS A 323 -19.82 -15.31 -18.89
CA LYS A 323 -19.85 -15.86 -17.51
C LYS A 323 -18.48 -16.06 -16.82
N GLU A 324 -17.36 -15.76 -17.45
CA GLU A 324 -16.05 -16.20 -16.93
C GLU A 324 -15.47 -15.37 -15.79
N LEU A 325 -15.88 -14.10 -15.62
CA LEU A 325 -15.25 -13.21 -14.65
C LEU A 325 -15.58 -13.54 -13.17
N TYR A 326 -16.61 -14.35 -12.92
CA TYR A 326 -17.06 -14.72 -11.58
C TYR A 326 -16.09 -15.66 -10.84
N LYS A 327 -15.12 -16.24 -11.55
CA LYS A 327 -14.05 -17.05 -10.93
C LYS A 327 -13.02 -16.22 -10.17
N LEU A 328 -12.98 -14.89 -10.37
CA LEU A 328 -11.99 -14.00 -9.76
C LEU A 328 -12.37 -13.53 -8.35
N PHE A 329 -13.64 -13.68 -7.94
CA PHE A 329 -14.04 -13.37 -6.57
C PHE A 329 -13.82 -14.61 -5.69
N PRO A 330 -13.02 -14.50 -4.62
CA PRO A 330 -12.92 -15.56 -3.63
C PRO A 330 -14.33 -15.90 -3.12
N LYS A 331 -14.69 -17.18 -3.13
CA LYS A 331 -15.99 -17.66 -2.62
C LYS A 331 -16.26 -17.21 -1.17
N SER A 332 -15.22 -16.83 -0.42
CA SER A 332 -15.31 -16.29 0.94
C SER A 332 -15.95 -14.90 1.06
N CYS A 333 -16.05 -14.12 -0.02
CA CYS A 333 -16.68 -12.80 0.02
C CYS A 333 -18.20 -12.82 -0.16
N PHE A 334 -18.78 -13.96 -0.58
CA PHE A 334 -20.22 -14.08 -0.67
C PHE A 334 -20.77 -14.55 0.67
N TRP A 335 -21.56 -13.66 1.30
CA TRP A 335 -22.41 -14.02 2.43
C TRP A 335 -23.22 -15.25 2.04
N LYS A 336 -22.90 -16.38 2.68
CA LYS A 336 -23.69 -17.60 2.58
C LYS A 336 -25.04 -17.26 3.20
N GLU A 337 -26.06 -17.02 2.39
CA GLU A 337 -27.44 -16.90 2.85
C GLU A 337 -27.72 -18.12 3.74
N ARG A 338 -27.80 -17.89 5.05
CA ARG A 338 -28.37 -18.88 5.95
C ARG A 338 -29.86 -18.86 5.64
N LYS A 339 -30.31 -19.88 4.93
CA LYS A 339 -31.73 -20.22 4.81
C LYS A 339 -32.31 -20.55 6.18
#